data_AF-A0A2N1MKJ2-F1
#
_entry.id   AF-A0A2N1MKJ2-F1
#
_cell.length_a   1.000
_cell.length_b   1.000
_cell.length_c   1.000
_cell.angle_alpha   90.00
_cell.angle_beta   90.00
_cell.angle_gamma   90.00
#
_symmetry.space_group_name_H-M   'P 1'
#
loop_
_entity.id
_entity.type
_entity.pdbx_description
1 polymer ?
#
loop_
_entity_poly.entity_id
_entity_poly.type
_entity_poly.pdbx_seq_one_letter_code
_entity_poly.pdbx_strand_id
1 'polypeptide(L)'
;NVSKIENNTAGGWKKFWREAIQSLARNEFRTRRANYVRNIKSAISNTFGKVFLGEIPGQKVSFDEIANWKNSTNVLWAKKNLWSQVKDSDKDDDTYINRITSQVFKEEKFTTNNCLFVIAVVDLIFDVDVQTTTLSGETITKQKAGTIVLTNENALRVYLEDLKTDRKTA
;
A
#
# COMPACT_ATOMS: atom_id res chain seq x y z
N ASN A 1 5.81 -42.34 -15.39
CA ASN A 1 4.66 -42.77 -14.56
C ASN A 1 3.65 -41.64 -14.44
N VAL A 2 2.84 -41.48 -15.48
CA VAL A 2 1.74 -40.50 -15.60
C VAL A 2 0.42 -41.07 -15.02
N SER A 3 0.47 -42.27 -14.45
CA SER A 3 -0.67 -43.07 -13.97
C SER A 3 -1.23 -42.70 -12.60
N LYS A 4 -0.94 -41.50 -12.07
CA LYS A 4 -1.49 -41.03 -10.77
C LYS A 4 -2.47 -39.86 -10.89
N ILE A 5 -2.88 -39.49 -12.11
CA ILE A 5 -3.87 -38.44 -12.36
C ILE A 5 -5.27 -39.05 -12.64
N GLU A 6 -5.52 -40.25 -12.14
CA GLU A 6 -6.84 -40.89 -12.22
C GLU A 6 -7.45 -40.93 -10.82
N ASN A 7 -8.29 -39.92 -10.57
CA ASN A 7 -9.46 -39.87 -9.66
C ASN A 7 -9.69 -38.44 -9.16
N ASN A 8 -9.97 -37.54 -10.11
CA ASN A 8 -10.34 -36.17 -9.83
C ASN A 8 -11.82 -36.06 -9.46
N THR A 9 -12.15 -36.56 -8.27
CA THR A 9 -13.28 -35.98 -7.53
C THR A 9 -12.86 -34.60 -7.03
N ALA A 10 -13.78 -33.63 -6.96
CA ALA A 10 -13.50 -32.30 -6.41
C ALA A 10 -12.80 -32.32 -5.03
N GLY A 11 -12.92 -33.43 -4.29
CA GLY A 11 -12.20 -33.69 -3.04
C GLY A 11 -10.68 -33.93 -3.19
N GLY A 12 -10.23 -34.57 -4.27
CA GLY A 12 -8.82 -34.83 -4.56
C GLY A 12 -8.03 -33.54 -4.83
N TRP A 13 -8.53 -32.68 -5.72
CA TRP A 13 -7.99 -31.34 -5.92
C TRP A 13 -8.02 -30.49 -4.65
N LYS A 14 -9.11 -30.52 -3.88
CA LYS A 14 -9.22 -29.74 -2.63
C LYS A 14 -8.20 -30.20 -1.58
N LYS A 15 -7.92 -31.50 -1.50
CA LYS A 15 -6.89 -32.07 -0.63
C LYS A 15 -5.50 -31.65 -1.11
N PHE A 16 -5.19 -31.85 -2.40
CA PHE A 16 -3.92 -31.46 -2.99
C PHE A 16 -3.64 -29.95 -2.85
N TRP A 17 -4.64 -29.10 -3.10
CA TRP A 17 -4.53 -27.65 -2.90
C TRP A 17 -4.15 -27.32 -1.45
N ARG A 18 -4.83 -27.89 -0.46
CA ARG A 18 -4.55 -27.62 0.97
C ARG A 18 -3.18 -28.11 1.41
N GLU A 19 -2.81 -29.32 1.00
CA GLU A 19 -1.60 -30.00 1.49
C GLU A 19 -0.33 -29.52 0.76
N ALA A 20 -0.39 -29.30 -0.55
CA ALA A 20 0.80 -29.02 -1.36
C ALA A 20 0.94 -27.55 -1.79
N ILE A 21 -0.17 -26.84 -2.05
CA ILE A 21 -0.11 -25.52 -2.72
C ILE A 21 -0.40 -24.36 -1.75
N GLN A 22 -1.34 -24.52 -0.82
CA GLN A 22 -1.88 -23.41 -0.03
C GLN A 22 -0.83 -22.73 0.86
N SER A 23 0.10 -23.49 1.46
CA SER A 23 1.19 -22.92 2.26
C SER A 23 2.16 -22.11 1.39
N LEU A 24 2.58 -22.66 0.25
CA LEU A 24 3.47 -22.02 -0.73
C LEU A 24 2.86 -20.73 -1.28
N ALA A 25 1.61 -20.80 -1.74
CA ALA A 25 0.88 -19.63 -2.25
C ALA A 25 0.75 -18.55 -1.17
N ARG A 26 0.35 -18.90 0.06
CA ARG A 26 0.29 -17.94 1.18
C ARG A 26 1.64 -17.31 1.48
N ASN A 27 2.72 -18.09 1.44
CA ASN A 27 4.06 -17.58 1.66
C ASN A 27 4.47 -16.59 0.55
N GLU A 28 4.26 -16.96 -0.71
CA GLU A 28 4.53 -16.10 -1.86
C GLU A 28 3.75 -14.77 -1.78
N PHE A 29 2.46 -14.82 -1.46
CA PHE A 29 1.65 -13.61 -1.25
C PHE A 29 2.15 -12.76 -0.08
N ARG A 30 2.56 -13.38 1.04
CA ARG A 30 3.15 -12.65 2.17
C ARG A 30 4.45 -11.96 1.78
N THR A 31 5.34 -12.65 1.08
CA THR A 31 6.63 -12.11 0.61
C THR A 31 6.42 -10.96 -0.36
N ARG A 32 5.56 -11.13 -1.37
CA ARG A 32 5.22 -10.05 -2.32
C ARG A 32 4.66 -8.83 -1.61
N ARG A 33 3.73 -9.02 -0.68
CA ARG A 33 3.16 -7.93 0.10
C ARG A 33 4.21 -7.22 0.95
N ALA A 34 5.09 -7.97 1.62
CA ALA A 34 6.18 -7.39 2.40
C ALA A 34 7.12 -6.55 1.52
N ASN A 35 7.42 -7.02 0.31
CA ASN A 35 8.22 -6.28 -0.67
C ASN A 35 7.53 -4.98 -1.09
N TYR A 36 6.22 -5.01 -1.38
CA TYR A 36 5.48 -3.79 -1.70
C TYR A 36 5.46 -2.80 -0.54
N VAL A 37 5.21 -3.25 0.69
CA VAL A 37 5.25 -2.38 1.88
C VAL A 37 6.65 -1.77 2.06
N ARG A 38 7.72 -2.54 1.82
CA ARG A 38 9.10 -2.02 1.85
C ARG A 38 9.33 -0.95 0.79
N ASN A 39 8.85 -1.16 -0.43
CA ASN A 39 8.96 -0.18 -1.52
C ASN A 39 8.17 1.09 -1.21
N ILE A 40 6.97 0.95 -0.63
CA ILE A 40 6.15 2.10 -0.21
C ILE A 40 6.87 2.90 0.89
N LYS A 41 7.44 2.24 1.90
CA LYS A 41 8.25 2.92 2.92
C LYS A 41 9.42 3.70 2.30
N SER A 42 10.14 3.09 1.34
CA SER A 42 11.22 3.76 0.63
C SER A 42 10.72 4.98 -0.16
N ALA A 43 9.60 4.84 -0.86
CA ALA A 43 9.00 5.92 -1.63
C ALA A 43 8.56 7.08 -0.72
N ILE A 44 7.96 6.80 0.44
CA ILE A 44 7.63 7.83 1.45
C ILE A 44 8.89 8.61 1.86
N SER A 45 9.98 7.89 2.22
CA SER A 45 11.24 8.52 2.62
C SER A 45 11.87 9.34 1.49
N ASN A 46 11.74 8.92 0.24
CA ASN A 46 12.25 9.67 -0.91
C ASN A 46 11.42 10.93 -1.17
N THR A 47 10.09 10.84 -1.10
CA THR A 47 9.18 11.95 -1.41
C THR A 47 9.27 13.07 -0.38
N PHE A 48 9.29 12.73 0.91
CA PHE A 48 9.35 13.75 1.98
C PHE A 48 10.77 14.03 2.46
N GLY A 49 11.74 13.17 2.14
CA GLY A 49 13.11 13.24 2.60
C GLY A 49 13.34 12.52 3.94
N LYS A 50 14.36 11.64 3.98
CA LYS A 50 14.74 10.90 5.20
C LYS A 50 15.17 11.83 6.34
N VAL A 51 15.83 12.96 6.04
CA VAL A 51 16.24 13.94 7.05
C VAL A 51 15.03 14.63 7.69
N PHE A 52 13.96 14.85 6.92
CA PHE A 52 12.75 15.50 7.40
C PHE A 52 11.89 14.56 8.23
N LEU A 53 11.59 13.36 7.72
CA LEU A 53 10.74 12.39 8.42
C LEU A 53 11.46 11.61 9.53
N GLY A 54 12.78 11.58 9.51
CA GLY A 54 13.55 10.56 10.24
C GLY A 54 13.39 9.16 9.63
N GLU A 55 13.91 8.16 10.32
CA GLU A 55 13.80 6.76 9.87
C GLU A 55 12.44 6.17 10.22
N ILE A 56 11.73 5.62 9.22
CA ILE A 56 10.46 4.93 9.44
C ILE A 56 10.73 3.68 10.30
N PRO A 57 10.05 3.50 11.44
CA PRO A 57 10.28 2.38 12.34
C PRO A 57 10.23 1.00 11.65
N GLY A 58 11.23 0.19 11.98
CA GLY A 58 11.37 -1.21 11.56
C GLY A 58 10.79 -2.20 12.59
N GLN A 59 10.92 -3.51 12.32
CA GLN A 59 10.30 -4.57 13.14
C GLN A 59 10.85 -4.72 14.57
N LYS A 60 12.03 -4.18 14.86
CA LYS A 60 12.70 -4.34 16.16
C LYS A 60 12.48 -3.17 17.11
N VAL A 61 11.65 -2.21 16.71
CA VAL A 61 11.41 -0.95 17.41
C VAL A 61 10.25 -1.12 18.40
N SER A 62 10.34 -0.53 19.58
CA SER A 62 9.30 -0.62 20.61
C SER A 62 8.02 0.13 20.22
N PHE A 63 6.90 -0.20 20.88
CA PHE A 63 5.62 0.49 20.66
C PHE A 63 5.71 1.99 20.97
N ASP A 64 6.44 2.37 22.03
CA ASP A 64 6.62 3.77 22.41
C ASP A 64 7.44 4.54 21.36
N GLU A 65 8.50 3.94 20.84
CA GLU A 65 9.29 4.56 19.76
C GLU A 65 8.48 4.74 18.48
N ILE A 66 7.60 3.78 18.14
CA ILE A 66 6.68 3.91 17.00
C ILE A 66 5.70 5.06 17.26
N ALA A 67 5.09 5.11 18.45
CA ALA A 67 4.15 6.16 18.81
C ALA A 67 4.82 7.55 18.80
N ASN A 68 6.02 7.67 19.34
CA ASN A 68 6.80 8.91 19.34
C ASN A 68 7.14 9.37 17.92
N TRP A 69 7.56 8.45 17.05
CA TRP A 69 7.82 8.79 15.64
C TRP A 69 6.54 9.29 14.94
N LYS A 70 5.42 8.58 15.09
CA LYS A 70 4.14 8.95 14.47
C LYS A 70 3.56 10.27 14.97
N ASN A 71 3.82 10.61 16.23
CA ASN A 71 3.40 11.88 16.84
C ASN A 71 4.39 13.03 16.63
N SER A 72 5.51 12.80 15.94
CA SER A 72 6.46 13.87 15.64
C SER A 72 5.83 14.91 14.71
N THR A 73 6.22 16.18 14.88
CA THR A 73 5.70 17.31 14.10
C THR A 73 5.80 17.08 12.59
N ASN A 74 6.93 16.55 12.13
CA ASN A 74 7.18 16.34 10.69
C ASN A 74 6.33 15.20 10.12
N VAL A 75 6.11 14.13 10.88
CA VAL A 75 5.26 13.01 10.46
C VAL A 75 3.79 13.43 10.42
N LEU A 76 3.32 14.17 11.43
CA LEU A 76 1.97 14.73 11.43
C LEU A 76 1.75 15.73 10.29
N TRP A 77 2.78 16.53 9.96
CA TRP A 77 2.73 17.42 8.81
C TRP A 77 2.64 16.63 7.50
N ALA A 78 3.46 15.60 7.31
CA ALA A 78 3.44 14.76 6.12
C ALA A 78 2.09 14.08 5.93
N LYS A 79 1.50 13.54 7.01
CA LYS A 79 0.14 12.96 7.00
C LYS A 79 -0.90 13.96 6.51
N LYS A 80 -0.88 15.19 7.03
CA LYS A 80 -1.83 16.25 6.65
C LYS A 80 -1.67 16.72 5.20
N ASN A 81 -0.48 16.57 4.62
CA ASN A 81 -0.14 17.08 3.29
C ASN A 81 -0.06 16.00 2.21
N LEU A 82 -0.47 14.75 2.48
CA LEU A 82 -0.44 13.67 1.48
C LEU A 82 -1.14 14.02 0.16
N TRP A 83 -2.25 14.75 0.27
CA TRP A 83 -3.09 15.15 -0.86
C TRP A 83 -2.79 16.57 -1.35
N SER A 84 -1.86 17.28 -0.69
CA SER A 84 -1.43 18.60 -1.12
C SER A 84 -0.52 18.46 -2.36
N GLN A 85 -0.59 19.45 -3.25
CA GLN A 85 0.37 19.61 -4.33
C GLN A 85 1.78 19.80 -3.74
N VAL A 86 2.77 19.18 -4.36
CA VAL A 86 4.16 19.37 -3.96
C VAL A 86 4.59 20.78 -4.36
N LYS A 87 5.19 21.51 -3.41
CA LYS A 87 5.75 22.84 -3.68
C LYS A 87 6.72 22.75 -4.86
N ASP A 88 6.62 23.72 -5.76
CA ASP A 88 7.44 23.85 -6.98
C ASP A 88 7.13 22.85 -8.11
N SER A 89 5.94 22.24 -8.11
CA SER A 89 5.46 21.48 -9.26
C SER A 89 4.59 22.33 -10.19
N ASP A 90 4.92 22.33 -11.47
CA ASP A 90 4.12 22.97 -12.54
C ASP A 90 2.89 22.13 -12.93
N LYS A 91 2.69 20.96 -12.32
CA LYS A 91 1.57 20.07 -12.58
C LYS A 91 0.60 20.04 -11.41
N ASP A 92 -0.67 20.34 -11.70
CA ASP A 92 -1.74 20.37 -10.69
C ASP A 92 -2.01 18.99 -10.06
N ASP A 93 -1.67 17.90 -10.77
CA ASP A 93 -1.85 16.52 -10.30
C ASP A 93 -0.65 15.98 -9.49
N ASP A 94 0.44 16.74 -9.33
CA ASP A 94 1.65 16.29 -8.65
C ASP A 94 1.54 16.45 -7.13
N THR A 95 0.73 15.59 -6.53
CA THR A 95 0.58 15.48 -5.08
C THR A 95 1.59 14.51 -4.46
N TYR A 96 1.84 14.63 -3.15
CA TYR A 96 2.75 13.73 -2.44
C TYR A 96 2.35 12.25 -2.57
N ILE A 97 1.05 11.93 -2.51
CA ILE A 97 0.55 10.56 -2.67
C ILE A 97 0.75 10.02 -4.10
N ASN A 98 0.68 10.89 -5.11
CA ASN A 98 0.94 10.51 -6.50
C ASN A 98 2.42 10.22 -6.72
N ARG A 99 3.33 11.05 -6.17
CA ARG A 99 4.78 10.77 -6.19
C ARG A 99 5.15 9.47 -5.49
N ILE A 100 4.47 9.13 -4.39
CA ILE A 100 4.68 7.85 -3.70
C ILE A 100 4.21 6.69 -4.59
N THR A 101 3.01 6.81 -5.16
CA THR A 101 2.42 5.77 -6.00
C THR A 101 3.27 5.49 -7.25
N SER A 102 3.77 6.53 -7.91
CA SER A 102 4.63 6.42 -9.11
C SER A 102 6.01 5.86 -8.85
N GLN A 103 6.55 6.01 -7.64
CA GLN A 103 7.79 5.34 -7.26
C GLN A 103 7.59 3.84 -6.96
N VAL A 104 6.39 3.44 -6.54
CA VAL A 104 6.11 2.04 -6.17
C VAL A 104 5.73 1.19 -7.39
N PHE A 105 5.01 1.78 -8.34
CA PHE A 105 4.54 1.09 -9.54
C PHE A 105 5.00 1.81 -10.81
N LYS A 106 5.34 1.03 -11.83
CA LYS A 106 5.41 1.54 -13.21
C LYS A 106 4.00 1.86 -13.70
N GLU A 107 3.87 2.79 -14.65
CA GLU A 107 2.59 3.26 -15.22
C GLU A 107 1.64 2.11 -15.62
N GLU A 108 2.17 1.06 -16.24
CA GLU A 108 1.43 -0.16 -16.62
C GLU A 108 0.73 -0.88 -15.45
N LYS A 109 1.09 -0.57 -14.20
CA LYS A 109 0.53 -1.14 -12.96
C LYS A 109 -0.32 -0.14 -12.17
N PHE A 110 -0.64 1.03 -12.72
CA PHE A 110 -1.57 2.00 -12.12
C PHE A 110 -3.01 1.55 -12.34
N THR A 111 -3.39 0.51 -11.60
CA THR A 111 -4.77 0.07 -11.45
C THR A 111 -5.36 0.67 -10.19
N THR A 112 -6.68 0.89 -10.17
CA THR A 112 -7.41 1.37 -8.98
C THR A 112 -7.06 0.57 -7.73
N ASN A 113 -6.93 -0.76 -7.86
CA ASN A 113 -6.60 -1.62 -6.73
C ASN A 113 -5.19 -1.40 -6.19
N ASN A 114 -4.22 -1.12 -7.05
CA ASN A 114 -2.85 -0.85 -6.66
C ASN A 114 -2.70 0.53 -6.02
N CYS A 115 -3.36 1.55 -6.57
CA CYS A 115 -3.39 2.89 -5.97
C CYS A 115 -4.05 2.85 -4.58
N LEU A 116 -5.21 2.19 -4.45
CA LEU A 116 -5.87 2.01 -3.15
C LEU A 116 -5.02 1.22 -2.16
N PHE A 117 -4.23 0.24 -2.62
CA PHE A 117 -3.31 -0.49 -1.77
C PHE A 117 -2.20 0.43 -1.23
N VAL A 118 -1.62 1.29 -2.08
CA VAL A 118 -0.60 2.27 -1.65
C VAL A 118 -1.20 3.24 -0.65
N ILE A 119 -2.35 3.85 -0.96
CA ILE A 119 -3.04 4.79 -0.07
C ILE A 119 -3.30 4.14 1.29
N ALA A 120 -3.89 2.94 1.32
CA ALA A 120 -4.17 2.25 2.59
C ALA A 120 -2.89 1.97 3.40
N VAL A 121 -1.79 1.58 2.74
CA VAL A 121 -0.52 1.35 3.43
C VAL A 121 0.10 2.65 3.95
N VAL A 122 0.04 3.73 3.18
CA VAL A 122 0.54 5.06 3.57
C VAL A 122 -0.26 5.58 4.77
N ASP A 123 -1.59 5.50 4.72
CA ASP A 123 -2.47 5.87 5.83
C ASP A 123 -2.09 5.11 7.10
N LEU A 124 -1.96 3.77 7.03
CA LEU A 124 -1.60 2.93 8.17
C LEU A 124 -0.19 3.23 8.71
N ILE A 125 0.76 3.59 7.85
CA ILE A 125 2.10 4.00 8.29
C ILE A 125 2.03 5.29 9.12
N PHE A 126 1.17 6.23 8.77
CA PHE A 126 0.99 7.49 9.51
C PHE A 126 -0.14 7.47 10.56
N ASP A 127 -0.84 6.35 10.71
CA ASP A 127 -1.91 6.22 11.69
C ASP A 127 -1.36 6.00 13.10
N VAL A 128 -1.57 6.97 14.00
CA VAL A 128 -1.10 6.94 15.39
C VAL A 128 -1.72 5.79 16.19
N ASP A 129 -2.92 5.34 15.81
CA ASP A 129 -3.62 4.25 16.49
C ASP A 129 -3.09 2.87 16.05
N VAL A 130 -2.32 2.82 14.96
CA VAL A 130 -1.68 1.60 14.47
C VAL A 130 -0.26 1.52 15.00
N GLN A 131 -0.08 1.01 16.20
CA GLN A 131 1.25 0.94 16.83
C GLN A 131 2.14 -0.20 16.31
N THR A 132 1.73 -0.91 15.27
CA THR A 132 2.50 -2.06 14.73
C THR A 132 3.28 -1.68 13.48
N THR A 133 4.49 -2.23 13.34
CA THR A 133 5.30 -2.13 12.11
C THR A 133 4.91 -3.15 11.04
N THR A 134 4.08 -4.14 11.39
CA THR A 134 3.69 -5.26 10.55
C THR A 134 2.24 -5.09 10.11
N LEU A 135 2.04 -4.58 8.90
CA LEU A 135 0.71 -4.41 8.34
C LEU A 135 0.17 -5.78 7.88
N SER A 136 -0.79 -6.30 8.64
CA SER A 136 -1.48 -7.52 8.26
C SER A 136 -2.37 -7.27 7.02
N GLY A 137 -2.64 -8.32 6.24
CA GLY A 137 -3.54 -8.20 5.09
C GLY A 137 -4.94 -7.76 5.51
N GLU A 138 -5.42 -8.24 6.65
CA GLU A 138 -6.73 -7.90 7.19
C GLU A 138 -6.81 -6.42 7.60
N THR A 139 -5.75 -5.89 8.22
CA THR A 139 -5.64 -4.47 8.59
C THR A 139 -5.66 -3.58 7.35
N ILE A 140 -4.92 -3.97 6.30
CA ILE A 140 -4.90 -3.24 5.02
C ILE A 140 -6.27 -3.31 4.32
N THR A 141 -6.94 -4.46 4.32
CA THR A 141 -8.27 -4.60 3.72
C THR A 141 -9.32 -3.79 4.47
N LYS A 142 -9.30 -3.79 5.80
CA LYS A 142 -10.19 -2.96 6.63
C LYS A 142 -9.97 -1.47 6.38
N GLN A 143 -8.70 -1.03 6.35
CA GLN A 143 -8.39 0.37 6.02
C GLN A 143 -8.85 0.73 4.61
N LYS A 144 -8.57 -0.11 3.61
CA LYS A 144 -9.03 0.11 2.23
C LYS A 144 -10.55 0.28 2.15
N ALA A 145 -11.31 -0.54 2.88
CA ALA A 145 -12.76 -0.40 2.97
C ALA A 145 -13.18 0.92 3.66
N GLY A 146 -12.49 1.30 4.74
CA GLY A 146 -12.72 2.57 5.43
C GLY A 146 -12.38 3.80 4.59
N THR A 147 -11.25 3.81 3.87
CA THR A 147 -10.84 4.89 2.96
C THR A 147 -11.90 5.07 1.88
N ILE A 148 -12.38 3.99 1.25
CA ILE A 148 -13.47 4.05 0.24
C ILE A 148 -14.75 4.69 0.83
N VAL A 149 -15.05 4.45 2.12
CA VAL A 149 -16.23 4.99 2.80
C VAL A 149 -16.04 6.46 3.25
N LEU A 150 -14.83 6.86 3.64
CA LEU A 150 -14.54 8.19 4.21
C LEU A 150 -14.15 9.24 3.15
N THR A 151 -13.48 8.83 2.07
CA THR A 151 -13.37 9.69 0.89
C THR A 151 -14.72 9.67 0.20
N ASN A 152 -15.55 10.68 0.49
CA ASN A 152 -16.76 11.02 -0.25
C ASN A 152 -16.53 10.67 -1.74
N GLU A 153 -17.36 9.82 -2.32
CA GLU A 153 -17.10 9.08 -3.58
C GLU A 153 -16.57 9.96 -4.72
N ASN A 154 -16.81 11.27 -4.66
CA ASN A 154 -16.33 12.27 -5.59
C ASN A 154 -14.80 12.48 -5.63
N ALA A 155 -14.06 12.50 -4.51
CA ALA A 155 -12.62 12.80 -4.58
C ALA A 155 -11.81 11.64 -5.17
N LEU A 156 -12.17 10.42 -4.77
CA LEU A 156 -11.56 9.20 -5.33
C LEU A 156 -12.07 8.93 -6.75
N ARG A 157 -13.35 9.23 -7.08
CA ARG A 157 -13.83 9.19 -8.48
C ARG A 157 -13.11 10.20 -9.35
N VAL A 158 -12.98 11.46 -8.93
CA VAL A 158 -12.28 12.50 -9.70
C VAL A 158 -10.83 12.09 -9.94
N TYR A 159 -10.10 11.64 -8.91
CA TYR A 159 -8.75 11.10 -9.07
C TYR A 159 -8.67 9.90 -10.04
N LEU A 160 -9.64 8.97 -9.96
CA LEU A 160 -9.69 7.80 -10.84
C LEU A 160 -10.20 8.12 -12.25
N GLU A 161 -10.96 9.20 -12.43
CA GLU A 161 -11.40 9.71 -13.73
C GLU A 161 -10.25 10.50 -14.38
N ASP A 162 -9.57 11.40 -13.68
CA ASP A 162 -8.39 12.15 -14.17
C ASP A 162 -7.28 11.20 -14.64
N LEU A 163 -6.98 10.15 -13.86
CA LEU A 163 -6.05 9.09 -14.27
C LEU A 163 -6.49 8.32 -15.53
N LYS A 164 -7.77 8.32 -15.89
CA LYS A 164 -8.29 7.73 -17.14
C LYS A 164 -8.35 8.77 -18.27
N THR A 165 -8.60 10.04 -17.98
CA THR A 165 -8.77 11.11 -18.98
C THR A 165 -7.43 11.52 -19.59
N ASP A 166 -6.37 11.64 -18.79
CA ASP A 166 -5.02 11.95 -19.28
C ASP A 166 -4.44 10.85 -20.19
N ARG A 167 -5.03 9.65 -20.17
CA ARG A 167 -4.64 8.52 -21.03
C ARG A 167 -5.32 8.52 -22.41
N LYS A 168 -6.23 9.45 -22.71
CA LYS A 168 -6.83 9.58 -24.04
C LYS A 168 -6.18 10.66 -24.91
N THR A 169 -5.30 11.49 -24.35
CA THR A 169 -4.68 12.65 -25.01
C THR A 169 -3.16 12.57 -25.13
N ALA A 170 -2.55 11.41 -24.84
CA ALA A 170 -1.11 11.12 -25.05
C ALA A 170 -0.92 10.10 -26.17
#